data_AF-A0A2V8HS59-F1
#
_entry.id   AF-A0A2V8HS59-F1
#
_cell.length_a   1.000
_cell.length_b   1.000
_cell.length_c   1.000
_cell.angle_alpha   90.00
_cell.angle_beta   90.00
_cell.angle_gamma   90.00
#
_symmetry.space_group_name_H-M   'P 1'
#
loop_
_entity.id
_entity.type
_entity.pdbx_description
1 polymer ?
#
loop_
_entity_poly.entity_id
_entity_poly.type
_entity_poly.pdbx_seq_one_letter_code
_entity_poly.pdbx_strand_id
1 'polypeptide(L)'
;MFIGVLEDGSGTLRYINAGHHPPYVLRGNGGVEWLSSTGLPIGLYSGHGYQEARVTVAPGDLLFFYTDGLVETENERGEMFDRPRLERFLVAAHTDGVDAVLERIEREVRQFRGNAEPLDDATLMAMRL
;
A
#
# COMPACT_ATOMS: atom_id res chain seq x y z
N MET A 1 -4.36 -5.14 -10.25
CA MET A 1 -2.97 -5.66 -10.30
C MET A 1 -1.99 -4.50 -10.30
N PHE A 2 -0.84 -4.63 -9.64
CA PHE A 2 0.26 -3.66 -9.69
C PHE A 2 1.52 -4.35 -10.24
N ILE A 3 2.25 -3.66 -11.13
CA ILE A 3 3.58 -4.08 -11.58
C ILE A 3 4.52 -2.88 -11.52
N GLY A 4 5.71 -3.08 -10.96
CA GLY A 4 6.72 -2.06 -10.83
C GLY A 4 8.10 -2.62 -11.15
N VAL A 5 8.93 -1.80 -11.80
CA VAL A 5 10.36 -2.04 -12.03
C VAL A 5 11.11 -0.90 -11.37
N LEU A 6 11.91 -1.22 -10.36
CA LEU A 6 12.78 -0.27 -9.69
C LEU A 6 14.16 -0.31 -10.34
N GLU A 7 14.60 0.85 -10.85
CA GLU A 7 15.92 0.99 -11.46
C GLU A 7 16.98 1.20 -10.37
N ASP A 8 18.00 0.34 -10.39
CA ASP A 8 19.13 0.42 -9.48
C ASP A 8 19.91 1.75 -9.66
N GLY A 9 20.47 2.26 -8.57
CA GLY A 9 21.21 3.52 -8.50
C GLY A 9 20.37 4.80 -8.60
N SER A 10 19.35 4.87 -9.48
CA SER A 10 18.52 6.07 -9.64
C SER A 10 17.37 6.14 -8.63
N GLY A 11 16.94 5.01 -8.09
CA GLY A 11 15.74 4.91 -7.25
C GLY A 11 14.44 5.16 -8.02
N THR A 12 14.47 5.17 -9.36
CA THR A 12 13.29 5.43 -10.18
C THR A 12 12.43 4.17 -10.25
N LEU A 13 11.22 4.23 -9.69
CA LEU A 13 10.20 3.21 -9.83
C LEU A 13 9.31 3.55 -11.03
N ARG A 14 9.38 2.72 -12.06
CA ARG A 14 8.43 2.73 -13.18
C ARG A 14 7.32 1.73 -12.88
N TYR A 15 6.07 2.15 -12.97
CA TYR A 15 4.97 1.28 -12.58
C TYR A 15 3.72 1.42 -13.44
N ILE A 16 2.92 0.36 -13.40
CA ILE A 16 1.55 0.32 -13.88
C ILE A 16 0.68 -0.15 -12.72
N ASN A 17 -0.37 0.61 -12.42
CA ASN A 17 -1.42 0.19 -11.50
C ASN A 17 -2.71 -0.02 -12.31
N ALA A 18 -3.06 -1.29 -12.53
CA ALA A 18 -4.24 -1.74 -13.24
C ALA A 18 -5.37 -2.05 -12.25
N GLY A 19 -5.87 -1.01 -11.57
CA GLY A 19 -6.97 -1.11 -10.61
C GLY A 19 -6.64 -1.81 -9.28
N HIS A 20 -5.36 -1.92 -8.91
CA HIS A 20 -4.99 -2.32 -7.55
C HIS A 20 -5.16 -1.13 -6.58
N HIS A 21 -5.39 -1.44 -5.30
CA HIS A 21 -5.38 -0.43 -4.24
C HIS A 21 -4.06 0.36 -4.30
N PRO A 22 -4.09 1.72 -4.31
CA PRO A 22 -2.89 2.51 -4.49
C PRO A 22 -1.85 2.23 -3.40
N PRO A 23 -0.64 1.75 -3.76
CA PRO A 23 0.47 1.67 -2.83
C PRO A 23 0.89 3.06 -2.33
N TYR A 24 1.53 3.10 -1.17
CA TYR A 24 2.04 4.32 -0.57
C TYR A 24 3.54 4.47 -0.82
N VAL A 25 3.97 5.70 -1.10
CA VAL A 25 5.35 6.17 -0.93
C VAL A 25 5.36 7.11 0.27
N LEU A 26 5.92 6.63 1.37
CA LEU A 26 6.08 7.39 2.59
C LEU A 26 7.48 7.99 2.59
N ARG A 27 7.52 9.31 2.48
CA ARG A 27 8.74 10.09 2.38
C ARG A 27 9.46 10.11 3.72
N GLY A 28 10.80 10.16 3.68
CA GLY A 28 11.62 10.28 4.89
C GLY A 28 11.30 11.52 5.75
N ASN A 29 10.63 12.53 5.18
CA ASN A 29 10.15 13.73 5.89
C ASN A 29 8.71 13.62 6.44
N GLY A 30 8.08 12.44 6.34
CA GLY A 30 6.70 12.18 6.77
C GLY A 30 5.63 12.50 5.72
N GLY A 31 6.01 12.98 4.53
CA GLY A 31 5.07 13.17 3.40
C GLY A 31 4.55 11.83 2.86
N VAL A 32 3.34 11.84 2.29
CA VAL A 32 2.71 10.64 1.72
C VAL A 32 2.33 10.91 0.27
N GLU A 33 2.67 9.97 -0.62
CA GLU A 33 2.22 9.96 -2.01
C GLU A 33 1.58 8.61 -2.33
N TRP A 34 0.55 8.60 -3.17
CA TRP A 34 -0.14 7.38 -3.59
C TRP A 34 0.18 7.04 -5.05
N LEU A 35 0.56 5.78 -5.29
CA LEU A 35 0.80 5.25 -6.64
C LEU A 35 -0.54 4.88 -7.29
N SER A 36 -1.25 5.92 -7.72
CA SER A 36 -2.62 5.86 -8.25
C SER A 36 -2.75 4.96 -9.49
N SER A 37 -3.98 4.52 -9.76
CA SER A 37 -4.29 3.70 -10.94
C SER A 37 -3.89 4.41 -12.23
N THR A 38 -3.20 3.71 -13.10
CA THR A 38 -2.75 4.19 -14.42
C THR A 38 -3.49 3.50 -15.58
N GLY A 39 -4.47 2.66 -15.25
CA GLY A 39 -5.39 2.02 -16.19
C GLY A 39 -6.56 1.36 -15.47
N LEU A 40 -7.43 0.73 -16.26
CA LEU A 40 -8.57 -0.03 -15.76
C LEU A 40 -8.13 -1.40 -15.21
N PRO A 41 -8.94 -2.07 -14.38
CA PRO A 41 -8.68 -3.45 -14.00
C PRO A 41 -8.51 -4.37 -15.22
N ILE A 42 -7.59 -5.32 -15.10
CA ILE A 42 -7.31 -6.30 -16.16
C ILE A 42 -8.56 -7.15 -16.42
N GLY A 43 -8.86 -7.38 -17.70
CA GLY A 43 -9.98 -8.23 -18.11
C GLY A 43 -11.34 -7.53 -18.16
N LEU A 44 -11.43 -6.27 -17.72
CA LEU A 44 -12.70 -5.53 -17.72
C LEU A 44 -13.08 -5.00 -19.11
N TYR A 45 -12.11 -4.50 -19.89
CA TYR A 45 -12.31 -3.98 -21.24
C TYR A 45 -11.14 -4.31 -22.16
N SER A 46 -11.44 -4.75 -23.39
CA SER A 46 -10.45 -4.91 -24.45
C SER A 46 -10.04 -3.56 -25.06
N GLY A 47 -8.81 -3.43 -25.54
CA GLY A 47 -8.36 -2.29 -26.36
C GLY A 47 -7.94 -1.03 -25.60
N HIS A 48 -7.96 -1.05 -24.27
CA HIS A 48 -7.41 0.04 -23.46
C HIS A 48 -5.98 -0.34 -23.05
N GLY A 49 -5.01 0.49 -23.45
CA GLY A 49 -3.63 0.35 -23.01
C GLY A 49 -3.45 0.82 -21.56
N TYR A 50 -2.31 0.49 -20.97
CA TYR A 50 -1.91 1.00 -19.66
C TYR A 50 -0.89 2.12 -19.82
N GLN A 51 -0.99 3.15 -19.00
CA GLN A 51 0.03 4.19 -18.94
C GLN A 51 1.07 3.84 -17.89
N GLU A 52 2.35 3.98 -18.24
CA GLU A 52 3.43 3.90 -17.27
C GLU A 52 3.52 5.22 -16.51
N ALA A 53 3.56 5.15 -15.19
CA ALA A 53 3.91 6.28 -14.33
C ALA A 53 5.29 6.06 -13.70
N ARG A 54 5.87 7.14 -13.17
CA ARG A 54 7.20 7.13 -12.56
C ARG A 54 7.20 7.91 -11.26
N VAL A 55 7.92 7.39 -10.28
CA VAL A 55 8.21 8.08 -9.02
C VAL A 55 9.66 7.81 -8.64
N THR A 56 10.35 8.82 -8.10
CA THR A 56 11.67 8.61 -7.49
C THR A 56 11.46 8.21 -6.04
N VAL A 57 12.04 7.08 -5.64
CA VAL A 57 12.11 6.58 -4.27
C VAL A 57 13.51 6.93 -3.76
N ALA A 58 13.58 7.85 -2.81
CA ALA A 58 14.85 8.28 -2.25
C ALA A 58 15.31 7.33 -1.13
N PRO A 59 16.61 7.28 -0.81
CA PRO A 59 17.08 6.61 0.40
C PRO A 59 16.32 7.11 1.64
N GLY A 60 15.84 6.17 2.46
CA GLY A 60 14.99 6.45 3.61
C GLY A 60 13.49 6.55 3.30
N ASP A 61 13.05 6.57 2.05
CA ASP A 61 11.63 6.45 1.70
C ASP A 61 11.15 5.00 1.87
N LEU A 62 9.91 4.83 2.32
CA LEU A 62 9.25 3.54 2.47
C LEU A 62 8.18 3.36 1.38
N LEU A 63 8.31 2.31 0.57
CA LEU A 63 7.22 1.81 -0.25
C LEU A 63 6.39 0.82 0.55
N PHE A 64 5.07 0.99 0.53
CA PHE A 64 4.12 0.11 1.22
C PHE A 64 2.99 -0.32 0.29
N PHE A 65 2.85 -1.64 0.11
CA PHE A 65 1.85 -2.30 -0.73
C PHE A 65 0.92 -3.14 0.15
N TYR A 66 -0.35 -3.19 -0.24
CA TYR A 66 -1.37 -3.94 0.48
C TYR A 66 -2.50 -4.39 -0.45
N THR A 67 -3.21 -5.46 -0.09
CA THR A 67 -4.49 -5.84 -0.71
C THR A 67 -5.68 -5.23 0.02
N ASP A 68 -6.82 -5.16 -0.65
CA ASP A 68 -8.13 -4.76 -0.11
C ASP A 68 -8.45 -5.42 1.23
N GLY A 69 -8.17 -6.70 1.40
CA GLY A 69 -8.38 -7.42 2.67
C GLY A 69 -7.82 -6.72 3.92
N LEU A 70 -6.80 -5.86 3.78
CA LEU A 70 -6.34 -5.00 4.87
C LEU A 70 -7.35 -3.90 5.23
N VAL A 71 -7.73 -3.06 4.26
CA VAL A 71 -8.54 -1.85 4.51
C VAL A 71 -10.03 -2.14 4.60
N GLU A 72 -10.46 -3.27 4.03
CA GLU A 72 -11.82 -3.80 4.12
C GLU A 72 -12.02 -4.71 5.33
N THR A 73 -10.99 -4.94 6.16
CA THR A 73 -11.16 -5.63 7.45
C THR A 73 -12.19 -4.89 8.29
N GLU A 74 -13.25 -5.59 8.70
CA GLU A 74 -14.29 -5.07 9.59
C GLU A 74 -14.05 -5.47 11.05
N ASN A 75 -14.48 -4.62 11.98
CA ASN A 75 -14.56 -4.97 13.39
C ASN A 75 -15.93 -5.59 13.76
N GLU A 76 -16.11 -5.96 15.02
CA GLU A 76 -17.36 -6.55 15.54
C GLU A 76 -18.61 -5.66 15.37
N ARG A 77 -18.43 -4.36 15.03
CA ARG A 77 -19.51 -3.40 14.77
C ARG A 77 -19.77 -3.18 13.28
N GLY A 78 -19.06 -3.89 12.40
CA GLY A 78 -19.13 -3.70 10.94
C GLY A 78 -18.45 -2.41 10.46
N GLU A 79 -17.55 -1.82 11.24
CA GLU A 79 -16.76 -0.68 10.80
C GLU A 79 -15.47 -1.16 10.13
N MET A 80 -15.13 -0.59 8.98
CA MET A 80 -13.91 -0.92 8.24
C MET A 80 -12.66 -0.26 8.86
N PHE A 81 -11.51 -0.92 8.73
CA PHE A 81 -10.21 -0.35 9.10
C PHE A 81 -9.90 0.89 8.25
N ASP A 82 -10.26 0.88 6.97
CA ASP A 82 -10.18 2.00 6.04
C ASP A 82 -8.77 2.56 5.75
N ARG A 83 -8.68 3.33 4.65
CA ARG A 83 -7.44 3.97 4.22
C ARG A 83 -6.99 5.11 5.14
N PRO A 84 -7.87 6.02 5.61
CA PRO A 84 -7.49 7.05 6.56
C PRO A 84 -6.78 6.54 7.82
N ARG A 85 -7.19 5.41 8.41
CA ARG A 85 -6.48 4.84 9.58
C ARG A 85 -5.11 4.30 9.19
N LEU A 86 -5.03 3.57 8.08
CA LEU A 86 -3.77 3.06 7.56
C LEU A 86 -2.77 4.20 7.29
N GLU A 87 -3.22 5.29 6.67
CA GLU A 87 -2.34 6.43 6.39
C GLU A 87 -1.81 7.09 7.66
N ARG A 88 -2.68 7.35 8.65
CA ARG A 88 -2.25 7.91 9.95
C ARG A 88 -1.21 7.02 10.62
N PHE A 89 -1.42 5.71 10.54
CA PHE A 89 -0.48 4.74 11.06
C PHE A 89 0.87 4.82 10.35
N LEU A 90 0.87 4.79 9.01
CA LEU A 90 2.09 4.83 8.21
C LEU A 90 2.89 6.11 8.48
N VAL A 91 2.23 7.27 8.50
CA VAL A 91 2.87 8.55 8.86
C VAL A 91 3.52 8.49 10.24
N ALA A 92 2.87 7.89 11.24
CA ALA A 92 3.43 7.74 12.58
C ALA A 92 4.60 6.73 12.67
N ALA A 93 4.80 5.91 11.65
CA ALA A 93 5.84 4.87 11.58
C ALA A 93 6.91 5.16 10.50
N HIS A 94 6.95 6.37 9.93
CA HIS A 94 7.78 6.66 8.76
C HIS A 94 9.29 6.47 8.97
N THR A 95 9.76 6.65 10.20
CA THR A 95 11.15 6.44 10.62
C THR A 95 11.44 5.02 11.09
N ASP A 96 10.43 4.15 11.22
CA ASP A 96 10.59 2.81 11.78
C ASP A 96 11.23 1.85 10.76
N GLY A 97 11.84 0.77 11.25
CA GLY A 97 12.31 -0.31 10.38
C GLY A 97 11.16 -1.01 9.65
N VAL A 98 11.43 -1.58 8.46
CA VAL A 98 10.40 -2.23 7.62
C VAL A 98 9.63 -3.31 8.38
N ASP A 99 10.32 -4.19 9.10
CA ASP A 99 9.70 -5.25 9.90
C ASP A 99 8.82 -4.68 11.01
N ALA A 100 9.29 -3.62 11.69
CA ALA A 100 8.53 -2.97 12.75
C ALA A 100 7.23 -2.33 12.22
N VAL A 101 7.25 -1.77 11.01
CA VAL A 101 6.04 -1.27 10.35
C VAL A 101 5.05 -2.41 10.11
N LEU A 102 5.49 -3.51 9.51
CA LEU A 102 4.65 -4.67 9.18
C LEU A 102 4.03 -5.29 10.44
N GLU A 103 4.84 -5.59 11.46
CA GLU A 103 4.39 -6.17 12.73
C GLU A 103 3.38 -5.28 13.45
N ARG A 104 3.61 -3.96 13.42
CA ARG A 104 2.76 -3.00 14.09
C ARG A 104 1.42 -2.84 13.35
N ILE A 105 1.38 -2.90 12.01
CA ILE A 105 0.12 -2.91 11.23
C ILE A 105 -0.65 -4.20 11.50
N GLU A 106 0.02 -5.35 11.44
CA GLU A 106 -0.63 -6.64 11.66
C GLU A 106 -1.27 -6.69 13.05
N ARG A 107 -0.56 -6.21 14.07
CA ARG A 107 -1.08 -6.08 15.44
C ARG A 107 -2.28 -5.13 15.51
N GLU A 108 -2.19 -3.95 14.89
CA GLU A 108 -3.26 -2.95 14.91
C GLU A 108 -4.53 -3.50 14.25
N VAL A 109 -4.41 -4.13 13.07
CA VAL A 109 -5.54 -4.72 12.34
C VAL A 109 -6.17 -5.85 13.14
N ARG A 110 -5.35 -6.71 13.76
CA ARG A 110 -5.84 -7.79 14.63
C ARG A 110 -6.59 -7.26 15.84
N GLN A 111 -6.08 -6.21 16.48
CA GLN A 111 -6.73 -5.54 17.60
C GLN A 111 -8.03 -4.86 17.18
N PHE A 112 -8.03 -4.19 16.02
CA PHE A 112 -9.20 -3.53 15.47
C PHE A 112 -10.31 -4.53 15.14
N ARG A 113 -9.97 -5.64 14.48
CA ARG A 113 -10.91 -6.70 14.09
C ARG A 113 -11.59 -7.36 15.29
N GLY A 114 -10.87 -7.52 16.41
CA GLY A 114 -11.38 -8.24 17.58
C GLY A 114 -11.65 -9.71 17.25
N ASN A 115 -12.84 -10.20 17.59
CA ASN A 115 -13.27 -11.57 17.27
C ASN A 115 -14.01 -11.68 15.93
N ALA A 116 -14.09 -10.60 15.14
CA ALA A 116 -14.68 -10.70 13.81
C ALA A 116 -13.83 -11.60 12.91
N GLU A 117 -14.50 -12.41 12.08
CA GLU A 117 -13.83 -13.22 11.06
C GLU A 117 -13.37 -12.33 9.91
N PRO A 118 -12.15 -12.55 9.36
CA PRO A 118 -11.72 -11.83 8.17
C PRO A 118 -12.62 -12.14 6.97
N LEU A 119 -12.99 -11.10 6.23
CA LEU A 119 -13.82 -11.20 5.03
C LEU A 119 -13.01 -11.60 3.78
N ASP A 120 -11.72 -11.25 3.77
CA ASP A 120 -10.78 -11.53 2.68
C ASP A 120 -9.35 -11.65 3.21
N ASP A 121 -8.45 -12.18 2.40
CA ASP A 121 -7.02 -12.30 2.72
C ASP A 121 -6.30 -10.95 2.60
N ALA A 122 -5.56 -10.58 3.66
CA ALA A 122 -4.71 -9.40 3.66
C ALA A 122 -3.26 -9.78 3.34
N THR A 123 -2.68 -9.20 2.30
CA THR A 123 -1.25 -9.29 1.97
C THR A 123 -0.59 -7.93 2.17
N LEU A 124 0.54 -7.90 2.88
CA LEU A 124 1.34 -6.69 3.11
C LEU A 124 2.74 -6.87 2.52
N MET A 125 3.29 -5.83 1.91
CA MET A 125 4.68 -5.79 1.48
C MET A 125 5.23 -4.39 1.72
N ALA A 126 6.44 -4.34 2.27
CA ALA A 126 7.12 -3.09 2.54
C ALA A 126 8.59 -3.17 2.11
N MET A 127 9.12 -2.06 1.62
CA MET A 127 10.50 -1.96 1.13
C MET A 127 11.03 -0.56 1.41
N ARG A 128 12.29 -0.48 1.85
CA ARG A 128 13.00 0.79 2.08
C ARG A 128 14.30 0.77 1.30
N LEU A 129 14.63 1.90 0.68
CA LEU A 129 15.93 2.14 0.02
C LEU A 129 16.94 2.76 0.97
#